data_AF-E9S7D0-F1
#
_entry.id   AF-E9S7D0-F1
#
_cell.length_a   1.000
_cell.length_b   1.000
_cell.length_c   1.000
_cell.angle_alpha   90.00
_cell.angle_beta   90.00
_cell.angle_gamma   90.00
#
_symmetry.space_group_name_H-M   'P 1'
#
loop_
_entity.id
_entity.type
_entity.pdbx_description
1 polymer ?
#
loop_
_entity_poly.entity_id
_entity_poly.type
_entity_poly.pdbx_seq_one_letter_code
_entity_poly.pdbx_strand_id
1 'polypeptide(L)'
;MVNELTGWSEMKSLKLSRFLVIGLFFLLIVILFTAHIIAEWFGIISVGKGLIRGGLVAAVTAMIYICDIFAIIAVYHLHKLLSNIAKNEVFTAQNSRCLRIISWCIVFAGITFIIFSLWRFEFMFAAFFAMFLGLVMRVLKNVFEKAVELKSENDFTI
;
A
#
# COMPACT_ATOMS: atom_id res chain seq x y z
N MET A 1 28.53 20.82 -9.58
CA MET A 1 28.70 20.42 -8.17
C MET A 1 27.38 20.19 -7.42
N VAL A 2 26.30 20.95 -7.65
CA VAL A 2 25.00 20.67 -6.99
C VAL A 2 24.37 19.33 -7.45
N ASN A 3 24.53 18.95 -8.73
CA ASN A 3 24.00 17.68 -9.25
C ASN A 3 24.70 16.40 -8.74
N GLU A 4 25.97 16.46 -8.34
CA GLU A 4 26.67 15.26 -7.84
C GLU A 4 26.34 14.96 -6.39
N LEU A 5 26.09 16.00 -5.58
CA LEU A 5 25.66 15.86 -4.18
C LEU A 5 24.20 15.37 -4.09
N THR A 6 23.31 15.86 -4.95
CA THR A 6 21.92 15.38 -5.02
C THR A 6 21.84 13.97 -5.58
N GLY A 7 22.59 13.64 -6.64
CA GLY A 7 22.62 12.28 -7.20
C GLY A 7 23.03 11.20 -6.19
N TRP A 8 23.97 11.51 -5.28
CA TRP A 8 24.40 10.58 -4.24
C TRP A 8 23.37 10.40 -3.11
N SER A 9 22.66 11.46 -2.70
CA SER A 9 21.60 11.34 -1.69
C SER A 9 20.36 10.61 -2.24
N GLU A 10 20.00 10.88 -3.50
CA GLU A 10 18.88 10.24 -4.21
C GLU A 10 19.10 8.72 -4.34
N MET A 11 20.30 8.29 -4.75
CA MET A 11 20.61 6.85 -4.84
C MET A 11 20.62 6.15 -3.47
N LYS A 12 21.01 6.85 -2.39
CA LYS A 12 20.95 6.30 -1.03
C LYS A 12 19.50 6.22 -0.53
N SER A 13 18.70 7.24 -0.79
CA SER A 13 17.28 7.30 -0.48
C SER A 13 16.53 6.15 -1.17
N LEU A 14 16.76 5.95 -2.47
CA LEU A 14 16.13 4.85 -3.23
C LEU A 14 16.54 3.46 -2.73
N LYS A 15 17.83 3.27 -2.40
CA LYS A 15 18.30 1.99 -1.81
C LYS A 15 17.66 1.73 -0.46
N LEU A 16 17.52 2.76 0.38
CA LEU A 16 16.85 2.65 1.67
C LEU A 16 15.36 2.31 1.50
N SER A 17 14.64 3.02 0.64
CA SER A 17 13.23 2.72 0.34
C SER A 17 13.05 1.28 -0.15
N ARG A 18 13.96 0.79 -1.01
CA ARG A 18 13.90 -0.59 -1.48
C ARG A 18 14.13 -1.61 -0.36
N PHE A 19 15.08 -1.35 0.54
CA PHE A 19 15.31 -2.19 1.70
C PHE A 19 14.09 -2.20 2.65
N LEU A 20 13.47 -1.04 2.87
CA LEU A 20 12.23 -0.90 3.64
C LEU A 20 11.09 -1.73 3.04
N VAL A 21 10.92 -1.72 1.71
CA VAL A 21 9.87 -2.51 1.04
C VAL A 21 10.11 -4.02 1.18
N ILE A 22 11.37 -4.47 1.11
CA ILE A 22 11.73 -5.87 1.35
C ILE A 22 11.47 -6.25 2.82
N GLY A 23 11.86 -5.40 3.77
CA GLY A 23 11.55 -5.60 5.18
C GLY A 23 10.04 -5.69 5.45
N LEU A 24 9.26 -4.82 4.81
CA LEU A 24 7.81 -4.85 4.90
C LEU A 24 7.22 -6.15 4.33
N PHE A 25 7.76 -6.66 3.22
CA PHE A 25 7.34 -7.97 2.69
C PHE A 25 7.54 -9.09 3.71
N PHE A 26 8.71 -9.18 4.34
CA PHE A 26 8.97 -10.19 5.37
C PHE A 26 8.06 -10.00 6.60
N LEU A 27 7.76 -8.75 6.98
CA LEU A 27 6.83 -8.47 8.07
C LEU A 27 5.43 -9.00 7.76
N LEU A 28 4.93 -8.83 6.53
CA LEU A 28 3.63 -9.38 6.11
C LEU A 28 3.62 -10.91 6.18
N ILE A 29 4.71 -11.58 5.77
CA ILE A 29 4.84 -13.03 5.93
C ILE A 29 4.77 -13.46 7.41
N VAL A 30 5.41 -12.73 8.32
CA VAL A 30 5.31 -13.01 9.77
C VAL A 30 3.87 -12.79 10.28
N ILE A 31 3.18 -11.77 9.77
CA ILE A 31 1.78 -11.50 10.11
C ILE A 31 0.87 -12.67 9.69
N LEU A 32 1.12 -13.32 8.55
CA LEU A 32 0.35 -14.51 8.15
C LEU A 32 0.37 -15.62 9.20
N PHE A 33 1.54 -15.91 9.79
CA PHE A 33 1.67 -16.95 10.80
C PHE A 33 1.16 -16.52 12.18
N THR A 34 1.22 -15.23 12.48
CA THR A 34 0.82 -14.67 13.78
C THR A 34 -0.60 -14.09 13.77
N ALA A 35 -1.32 -14.17 12.65
CA ALA A 35 -2.65 -13.57 12.46
C ALA A 35 -3.65 -14.02 13.53
N HIS A 36 -3.64 -15.30 13.88
CA HIS A 36 -4.55 -15.84 14.90
C HIS A 36 -4.24 -15.28 16.29
N ILE A 37 -2.96 -15.22 16.67
CA ILE A 37 -2.51 -14.67 17.95
C ILE A 37 -2.88 -13.18 18.05
N ILE A 38 -2.71 -12.42 16.96
CA ILE A 38 -3.11 -11.01 16.88
C ILE A 38 -4.63 -10.86 17.05
N ALA A 39 -5.42 -11.73 16.42
CA ALA A 39 -6.87 -11.68 16.51
C ALA A 39 -7.40 -12.04 17.91
N GLU A 40 -6.80 -13.01 18.59
CA GLU A 40 -7.11 -13.33 19.99
C GLU A 40 -6.77 -12.17 20.92
N TRP A 41 -5.56 -11.61 20.77
CA TRP A 41 -5.13 -10.44 21.54
C TRP A 41 -6.08 -9.25 21.34
N PHE A 42 -6.49 -9.00 20.09
CA PHE A 42 -7.48 -7.97 19.77
C PHE A 42 -8.83 -8.24 20.44
N GLY A 43 -9.27 -9.50 20.48
CA GLY A 43 -10.50 -9.91 21.15
C GLY A 43 -10.51 -9.64 22.65
N ILE A 44 -9.35 -9.74 23.31
CA ILE A 44 -9.20 -9.49 24.75
C ILE A 44 -9.19 -7.98 25.06
N ILE A 45 -8.48 -7.18 24.25
CA ILE A 45 -8.30 -5.74 24.50
C ILE A 45 -9.45 -4.87 23.98
N SER A 46 -10.19 -5.33 22.96
CA SER A 46 -11.23 -4.53 22.31
C SER A 46 -12.45 -4.38 23.22
N VAL A 47 -12.58 -3.18 23.81
CA VAL A 47 -13.73 -2.75 24.64
C VAL A 47 -14.88 -2.21 23.77
N GLY A 48 -14.63 -1.96 22.48
CA GLY A 48 -15.62 -1.41 21.55
C GLY A 48 -16.88 -2.24 21.41
N LYS A 49 -17.97 -1.62 20.98
CA LYS A 49 -19.21 -2.31 20.60
C LYS A 49 -19.31 -2.42 19.08
N GLY A 50 -20.04 -3.42 18.61
CA GLY A 50 -20.42 -3.57 17.21
C GLY A 50 -21.84 -4.11 17.10
N LEU A 51 -22.31 -4.24 15.87
CA LEU A 51 -23.65 -4.72 15.56
C LEU A 51 -23.74 -6.25 15.70
N ILE A 52 -22.68 -6.97 15.33
CA ILE A 52 -22.62 -8.43 15.40
C ILE A 52 -21.99 -8.86 16.72
N ARG A 53 -22.72 -9.69 17.49
CA ARG A 53 -22.27 -10.24 18.78
C ARG A 53 -21.84 -11.69 18.61
N GLY A 54 -20.57 -11.92 18.27
CA GLY A 54 -19.98 -13.26 18.17
C GLY A 54 -18.98 -13.39 17.03
N GLY A 55 -18.09 -14.39 17.13
CA GLY A 55 -17.14 -14.71 16.07
C GLY A 55 -16.07 -13.64 15.79
N LEU A 56 -15.81 -12.73 16.74
CA LEU A 56 -14.87 -11.61 16.56
C LEU A 56 -13.47 -12.09 16.15
N VAL A 57 -12.92 -13.09 16.85
CA VAL A 57 -11.58 -13.62 16.57
C VAL A 57 -11.50 -14.18 15.14
N ALA A 58 -12.51 -14.93 14.71
CA ALA A 58 -12.56 -15.48 13.35
C ALA A 58 -12.70 -14.36 12.30
N ALA A 59 -13.54 -13.35 12.56
CA ALA A 59 -13.72 -12.21 11.69
C ALA A 59 -12.42 -11.39 11.55
N VAL A 60 -11.75 -11.07 12.66
CA VAL A 60 -10.48 -10.33 12.65
C VAL A 60 -9.38 -11.14 11.98
N THR A 61 -9.32 -12.46 12.22
CA THR A 61 -8.37 -13.34 11.53
C THR A 61 -8.59 -13.31 10.01
N ALA A 62 -9.84 -13.42 9.55
CA ALA A 62 -10.18 -13.34 8.12
C ALA A 62 -9.85 -11.97 7.53
N MET A 63 -10.14 -10.89 8.26
CA MET A 63 -9.80 -9.52 7.87
C MET A 63 -8.29 -9.36 7.68
N ILE A 64 -7.48 -9.85 8.62
CA ILE A 64 -6.01 -9.80 8.54
C ILE A 64 -5.54 -10.50 7.26
N TYR A 65 -6.00 -11.72 6.99
CA TYR A 65 -5.60 -12.44 5.77
C TYR A 65 -5.98 -11.71 4.48
N ILE A 66 -7.20 -11.18 4.41
CA ILE A 66 -7.67 -10.43 3.22
C ILE A 66 -6.81 -9.17 3.01
N CYS A 67 -6.59 -8.39 4.07
CA CYS A 67 -5.76 -7.19 4.01
C CYS A 67 -4.30 -7.51 3.68
N ASP A 68 -3.77 -8.61 4.21
CA ASP A 68 -2.39 -9.03 3.98
C ASP A 68 -2.16 -9.42 2.52
N ILE A 69 -3.10 -10.11 1.88
CA ILE A 69 -3.05 -10.40 0.43
C ILE A 69 -2.95 -9.09 -0.37
N PHE A 70 -3.79 -8.09 -0.07
CA PHE A 70 -3.74 -6.80 -0.75
C PHE A 70 -2.43 -6.05 -0.47
N ALA A 71 -1.92 -6.12 0.76
CA ALA A 71 -0.66 -5.51 1.14
C ALA A 71 0.53 -6.15 0.41
N ILE A 72 0.59 -7.48 0.32
CA ILE A 72 1.62 -8.21 -0.42
C ILE A 72 1.62 -7.80 -1.89
N ILE A 73 0.44 -7.75 -2.53
CA ILE A 73 0.32 -7.31 -3.93
C ILE A 73 0.81 -5.86 -4.08
N ALA A 74 0.43 -4.96 -3.18
CA ALA A 74 0.85 -3.57 -3.21
C ALA A 74 2.37 -3.41 -3.04
N VAL A 75 2.96 -4.13 -2.08
CA VAL A 75 4.40 -4.14 -1.78
C VAL A 75 5.20 -4.67 -2.97
N TYR A 76 4.73 -5.73 -3.62
CA TYR A 76 5.37 -6.26 -4.84
C TYR A 76 5.41 -5.23 -5.98
N HIS A 77 4.29 -4.56 -6.22
CA HIS A 77 4.20 -3.52 -7.26
C HIS A 77 5.01 -2.27 -6.88
N LEU A 78 5.09 -1.94 -5.59
CA LEU A 78 5.92 -0.84 -5.09
C LEU A 78 7.41 -1.16 -5.26
N HIS A 79 7.84 -2.39 -4.96
CA HIS A 79 9.21 -2.83 -5.21
C HIS A 79 9.56 -2.74 -6.70
N LYS A 80 8.65 -3.15 -7.58
CA LYS A 80 8.83 -3.03 -9.04
C LYS A 80 8.93 -1.56 -9.48
N LEU A 81 8.07 -0.68 -8.96
CA LEU A 81 8.11 0.76 -9.22
C LEU A 81 9.47 1.36 -8.82
N LEU A 82 9.94 1.07 -7.60
CA LEU A 82 11.24 1.54 -7.11
C LEU A 82 12.40 0.98 -7.93
N SER A 83 12.31 -0.27 -8.38
CA SER A 83 13.33 -0.85 -9.26
C SER A 83 13.38 -0.17 -10.64
N ASN A 84 12.24 0.28 -11.16
CA ASN A 84 12.18 0.98 -12.44
C ASN A 84 12.71 2.41 -12.30
N ILE A 85 12.43 3.09 -11.17
CA ILE A 85 13.01 4.39 -10.84
C ILE A 85 14.54 4.29 -10.74
N ALA A 86 15.06 3.25 -10.09
CA ALA A 86 16.51 3.02 -9.98
C ALA A 86 17.21 2.79 -11.32
N LYS A 87 16.46 2.37 -12.35
CA LYS A 87 16.96 2.20 -13.73
C LYS A 87 16.80 3.46 -14.59
N ASN A 88 16.37 4.59 -14.01
CA ASN A 88 15.99 5.83 -14.71
C ASN A 88 14.81 5.68 -15.69
N GLU A 89 14.10 4.56 -15.66
CA GLU A 89 12.92 4.28 -16.50
C GLU A 89 11.63 4.72 -15.79
N VAL A 90 11.61 5.98 -15.32
CA VAL A 90 10.52 6.53 -14.51
C VAL A 90 9.24 6.69 -15.35
N PHE A 91 9.36 7.12 -16.61
CA PHE A 91 8.22 7.52 -17.44
C PHE A 91 7.74 6.43 -18.40
N THR A 92 7.56 5.21 -17.91
CA THR A 92 7.01 4.12 -18.72
C THR A 92 5.54 3.89 -18.35
N ALA A 93 4.70 3.55 -19.33
CA ALA A 93 3.30 3.17 -19.12
C ALA A 93 3.15 1.97 -18.15
N GLN A 94 4.23 1.22 -17.92
CA GLN A 94 4.28 0.13 -16.95
C GLN A 94 4.25 0.63 -15.50
N ASN A 95 4.84 1.80 -15.21
CA ASN A 95 4.88 2.39 -13.88
C ASN A 95 3.52 2.95 -13.46
N SER A 96 2.79 3.59 -14.39
CA SER A 96 1.41 4.05 -14.13
C SER A 96 0.47 2.86 -13.86
N ARG A 97 0.67 1.71 -14.54
CA ARG A 97 -0.05 0.47 -14.22
C ARG A 97 0.27 -0.06 -12.82
N CYS A 98 1.52 0.00 -12.38
CA CYS A 98 1.88 -0.41 -11.02
C CYS A 98 1.19 0.47 -9.97
N LEU A 99 1.19 1.79 -10.16
CA LEU A 99 0.47 2.74 -9.28
C LEU A 99 -1.04 2.49 -9.27
N ARG A 100 -1.62 2.13 -10.43
CA ARG A 100 -3.04 1.76 -10.54
C ARG A 100 -3.38 0.54 -9.67
N ILE A 101 -2.54 -0.49 -9.71
CA ILE A 101 -2.74 -1.71 -8.92
C ILE A 101 -2.64 -1.39 -7.43
N ILE A 102 -1.60 -0.66 -7.01
CA ILE A 102 -1.42 -0.23 -5.60
C ILE A 102 -2.66 0.55 -5.11
N SER A 103 -3.16 1.49 -5.92
CA SER A 103 -4.36 2.27 -5.57
C SER A 103 -5.59 1.38 -5.36
N TRP A 104 -5.81 0.38 -6.22
CA TRP A 104 -6.92 -0.57 -6.06
C TRP A 104 -6.76 -1.43 -4.80
N CYS A 105 -5.55 -1.93 -4.52
CA CYS A 105 -5.28 -2.69 -3.29
C CYS A 105 -5.65 -1.91 -2.03
N ILE A 106 -5.31 -0.62 -1.96
CA ILE A 106 -5.63 0.23 -0.81
C ILE A 106 -7.14 0.45 -0.67
N VAL A 107 -7.85 0.65 -1.79
CA VAL A 107 -9.32 0.79 -1.77
C VAL A 107 -10.00 -0.51 -1.33
N PHE A 108 -9.55 -1.66 -1.83
CA PHE A 108 -10.11 -2.96 -1.40
C PHE A 108 -9.81 -3.27 0.06
N ALA A 109 -8.63 -2.91 0.57
CA ALA A 109 -8.33 -2.98 2.00
C ALA A 109 -9.25 -2.06 2.82
N GLY A 110 -9.51 -0.84 2.34
CA GLY A 110 -10.48 0.08 2.96
C GLY A 110 -11.89 -0.48 3.01
N ILE A 111 -12.38 -1.07 1.91
CA ILE A 111 -13.69 -1.75 1.85
C ILE A 111 -13.74 -2.93 2.83
N THR A 112 -12.65 -3.69 2.93
CA THR A 112 -12.52 -4.78 3.90
C THR A 112 -12.72 -4.24 5.32
N PHE A 113 -12.02 -3.17 5.71
CA PHE A 113 -12.22 -2.54 7.02
C PHE A 113 -13.66 -2.06 7.25
N ILE A 114 -14.35 -1.54 6.22
CA ILE A 114 -15.77 -1.14 6.33
C ILE A 114 -16.65 -2.36 6.64
N ILE A 115 -16.47 -3.48 5.93
CA ILE A 115 -17.25 -4.70 6.16
C ILE A 115 -17.00 -5.23 7.58
N PHE A 116 -15.75 -5.29 8.01
CA PHE A 116 -15.39 -5.79 9.34
C PHE A 116 -15.70 -4.80 10.47
N SER A 117 -15.95 -3.52 10.17
CA SER A 117 -16.42 -2.53 11.15
C SER A 117 -17.78 -2.86 11.77
N LEU A 118 -18.54 -3.77 11.15
CA LEU A 118 -19.79 -4.29 11.71
C LEU A 118 -19.58 -5.09 13.01
N TRP A 119 -18.40 -5.72 13.19
CA TRP A 119 -18.03 -6.40 14.44
C TRP A 119 -17.53 -5.42 15.50
N ARG A 120 -16.76 -4.40 15.11
CA ARG A 120 -16.24 -3.35 15.98
C ARG A 120 -16.13 -2.04 15.22
N PHE A 121 -16.78 -1.00 15.72
CA PHE A 121 -16.70 0.34 15.11
C PHE A 121 -15.29 0.94 15.11
N GLU A 122 -14.37 0.40 15.90
CA GLU A 122 -12.94 0.76 15.93
C GLU A 122 -12.30 0.69 14.52
N PHE A 123 -12.72 -0.27 13.68
CA PHE A 123 -12.20 -0.40 12.31
C PHE A 123 -12.66 0.70 11.35
N MET A 124 -13.69 1.49 11.71
CA MET A 124 -14.17 2.60 10.89
C MET A 124 -13.10 3.68 10.70
N PHE A 125 -12.29 3.92 11.74
CA PHE A 125 -11.18 4.89 11.64
C PHE A 125 -10.09 4.41 10.67
N ALA A 126 -9.74 3.12 10.74
CA ALA A 126 -8.80 2.51 9.80
C ALA A 126 -9.33 2.52 8.36
N ALA A 127 -10.63 2.24 8.17
CA ALA A 127 -11.30 2.33 6.87
C ALA A 127 -11.21 3.75 6.30
N PHE A 128 -11.52 4.78 7.11
CA PHE A 128 -11.44 6.18 6.69
C PHE A 128 -10.02 6.53 6.21
N PHE A 129 -8.99 6.14 6.99
CA PHE A 129 -7.61 6.40 6.63
C PHE A 129 -7.18 5.68 5.35
N ALA A 130 -7.55 4.40 5.20
CA ALA A 130 -7.27 3.63 3.99
C ALA A 130 -7.96 4.25 2.76
N MET A 131 -9.21 4.68 2.87
CA MET A 131 -9.93 5.34 1.77
C MET A 131 -9.30 6.68 1.40
N PHE A 132 -8.89 7.48 2.40
CA PHE A 132 -8.18 8.73 2.17
C PHE A 132 -6.85 8.49 1.43
N LEU A 133 -6.03 7.54 1.89
CA LEU A 133 -4.80 7.15 1.20
C LEU A 133 -5.08 6.62 -0.22
N GLY A 134 -6.16 5.86 -0.40
CA GLY A 134 -6.61 5.40 -1.70
C GLY A 134 -6.90 6.55 -2.67
N LEU A 135 -7.53 7.63 -2.18
CA LEU A 135 -7.76 8.86 -2.95
C LEU A 135 -6.44 9.58 -3.27
N VAL A 136 -5.54 9.73 -2.30
CA VAL A 136 -4.21 10.33 -2.55
C VAL A 136 -3.46 9.57 -3.64
N MET A 137 -3.46 8.23 -3.59
CA MET A 137 -2.84 7.39 -4.62
C MET A 137 -3.51 7.56 -6.00
N ARG A 138 -4.81 7.86 -6.05
CA ARG A 138 -5.50 8.21 -7.30
C ARG A 138 -5.08 9.57 -7.84
N VAL A 139 -4.78 10.55 -6.99
CA VAL A 139 -4.23 11.83 -7.45
C VAL A 139 -2.81 11.63 -7.98
N LEU A 140 -1.98 10.90 -7.25
CA LEU A 140 -0.59 10.63 -7.64
C LEU A 140 -0.49 9.89 -8.98
N LYS A 141 -1.32 8.87 -9.22
CA LYS A 141 -1.32 8.17 -10.52
C LYS A 141 -1.72 9.11 -11.67
N ASN A 142 -2.70 10.00 -11.47
CA ASN A 142 -3.17 10.91 -12.52
C ASN A 142 -2.08 11.94 -12.87
N VAL A 143 -1.40 12.48 -11.85
CA VAL A 143 -0.25 13.39 -12.05
C VAL A 143 0.88 12.66 -12.78
N PHE A 144 1.14 11.40 -12.44
CA PHE A 144 2.18 10.60 -13.08
C PHE A 144 1.87 10.30 -14.55
N GLU A 145 0.61 9.94 -14.86
CA GLU A 145 0.16 9.75 -16.25
C GLU A 145 0.35 11.03 -17.08
N LYS A 146 0.02 12.20 -16.51
CA LYS A 146 0.27 13.50 -17.17
C LYS A 146 1.75 13.82 -17.35
N ALA A 147 2.60 13.47 -16.38
CA ALA A 147 4.03 13.65 -16.50
C ALA A 147 4.65 12.74 -17.59
N VAL A 148 4.12 11.53 -17.78
CA VAL A 148 4.52 10.62 -18.88
C VAL A 148 4.11 11.19 -20.24
N GLU A 149 2.89 11.71 -20.36
CA GLU A 149 2.36 12.32 -21.59
C GLU A 149 3.22 13.51 -22.03
N LEU A 150 3.50 14.45 -21.12
CA LEU A 150 4.34 15.62 -21.40
C LEU A 150 5.76 15.25 -21.84
N LYS A 151 6.35 14.21 -21.24
CA LYS A 151 7.68 13.73 -21.66
C LYS A 151 7.63 13.14 -23.07
N SER A 152 6.58 12.38 -23.38
CA SER A 152 6.44 11.78 -24.72
C SER A 152 6.28 12.83 -25.81
N GLU A 153 5.50 13.89 -25.58
CA GLU A 153 5.33 14.99 -26.56
C GLU A 153 6.65 15.73 -26.85
N ASN A 154 7.47 15.95 -25.83
CA ASN A 154 8.76 16.61 -26.00
C ASN A 154 9.76 15.75 -26.80
N ASP A 155 9.72 14.43 -26.65
CA ASP A 155 10.57 13.51 -27.42
C ASP A 155 10.18 13.46 -28.92
N PHE A 156 8.96 13.87 -29.30
CA PHE A 156 8.49 13.93 -30.69
C PHE A 156 8.77 15.26 -31.41
N THR A 157 9.31 16.27 -30.70
CA THR A 157 9.58 17.60 -31.28
C THR A 157 11.07 17.82 -31.61
N ILE A 158 11.90 16.78 -31.49
CA ILE A 158 13.33 16.80 -31.88
C ILE A 158 13.50 16.19 -33.27
#